data_AF-A0A2M9Z985-F1
#
_entry.id   AF-A0A2M9Z985-F1
#
_cell.length_a   1.000
_cell.length_b   1.000
_cell.length_c   1.000
_cell.angle_alpha   90.00
_cell.angle_beta   90.00
_cell.angle_gamma   90.00
#
_symmetry.space_group_name_H-M   'P 1'
#
loop_
_entity.id
_entity.type
_entity.pdbx_description
1 polymer ?
#
loop_
_entity_poly.entity_id
_entity_poly.type
_entity_poly.pdbx_seq_one_letter_code
_entity_poly.pdbx_strand_id
1 'polypeptide(L)'
;MTMSILLYKPGALRPKYYVEVFDSESVFFAAAQSVGKKFLRFLVDSKISKASGDEITGAVYGFRFKNFFPFSGIVKCRKEIPSRFSPNLCELELELEEDLPG
;
A
#
# COMPACT_ATOMS: atom_id res chain seq x y z
N MET A 1 -5.21 2.27 32.95
CA MET A 1 -4.57 1.88 31.67
C MET A 1 -5.63 1.26 30.80
N THR A 2 -6.13 1.98 29.80
CA THR A 2 -7.26 1.54 28.97
C THR A 2 -6.71 0.80 27.75
N MET A 3 -6.87 -0.53 27.71
CA MET A 3 -6.55 -1.31 26.51
C MET A 3 -7.64 -1.07 25.47
N SER A 4 -7.29 -0.36 24.40
CA SER A 4 -8.12 -0.27 23.21
C SER A 4 -8.05 -1.59 22.45
N ILE A 5 -8.94 -2.51 22.76
CA ILE A 5 -9.17 -3.71 21.94
C ILE A 5 -9.85 -3.24 20.66
N LEU A 6 -9.10 -3.20 19.56
CA LEU A 6 -9.67 -2.97 18.23
C LEU A 6 -10.58 -4.15 17.88
N LEU A 7 -11.89 -3.94 18.05
CA LEU A 7 -12.94 -4.84 17.57
C LEU A 7 -12.86 -4.94 16.03
N TYR A 8 -12.29 -6.03 15.54
CA TYR A 8 -12.40 -6.43 14.15
C TYR A 8 -13.86 -6.80 13.88
N LYS A 9 -14.62 -5.91 13.21
CA LYS A 9 -15.98 -6.22 12.74
C LYS A 9 -15.90 -7.14 11.50
N PRO A 10 -16.36 -8.40 11.59
CA PRO A 10 -16.48 -9.27 10.42
C PRO A 10 -17.82 -8.94 9.76
N GLY A 11 -17.82 -8.11 8.70
CA GLY A 11 -19.09 -7.75 8.04
C GLY A 11 -19.03 -6.67 6.96
N ALA A 12 -17.95 -5.89 6.89
CA ALA A 12 -17.69 -5.05 5.73
C ALA A 12 -16.51 -5.65 4.98
N LEU A 13 -16.78 -6.40 3.90
CA LEU A 13 -15.77 -6.69 2.88
C LEU A 13 -15.38 -5.34 2.26
N ARG A 14 -14.47 -4.61 2.93
CA ARG A 14 -13.83 -3.43 2.34
C ARG A 14 -13.26 -3.88 1.00
N PRO A 15 -13.37 -3.07 -0.06
CA PRO A 15 -12.80 -3.44 -1.34
C PRO A 15 -11.34 -3.82 -1.11
N LYS A 16 -10.97 -5.05 -1.44
CA LYS A 16 -9.57 -5.46 -1.46
C LYS A 16 -8.96 -4.73 -2.64
N TYR A 17 -8.25 -3.64 -2.36
CA TYR A 17 -7.45 -2.97 -3.37
C TYR A 17 -6.12 -3.68 -3.48
N TYR A 18 -5.72 -3.98 -4.70
CA TYR A 18 -4.38 -4.45 -5.01
C TYR A 18 -3.57 -3.30 -5.58
N VAL A 19 -2.28 -3.29 -5.29
CA VAL A 19 -1.37 -2.25 -5.73
C VAL A 19 -0.25 -2.92 -6.50
N GLU A 20 -0.04 -2.45 -7.72
CA GLU A 20 1.19 -2.69 -8.47
C GLU A 20 2.08 -1.47 -8.31
N VAL A 21 3.34 -1.71 -8.01
CA VAL A 21 4.32 -0.66 -7.76
C VAL A 21 5.50 -0.89 -8.69
N PHE A 22 5.85 0.15 -9.44
CA PHE A 22 6.95 0.12 -10.38
C PHE A 22 8.23 0.61 -9.69
N ASP A 23 9.19 -0.30 -9.59
CA ASP A 23 10.55 0.00 -9.21
C ASP A 23 11.46 -0.06 -10.45
N SER A 24 12.66 0.50 -10.37
CA SER A 24 13.55 0.64 -11.54
C SER A 24 13.84 -0.67 -12.27
N GLU A 25 13.86 -1.79 -11.56
CA GLU A 25 14.23 -3.10 -12.10
C GLU A 25 13.12 -4.16 -11.93
N SER A 26 12.01 -3.84 -11.26
CA SER A 26 11.02 -4.83 -10.87
C SER A 26 9.64 -4.23 -10.64
N VAL A 27 8.61 -5.06 -10.84
CA VAL A 27 7.23 -4.73 -10.46
C VAL A 27 6.88 -5.51 -9.22
N PHE A 28 6.39 -4.81 -8.20
CA PHE A 28 5.97 -5.42 -6.95
C PHE A 28 4.45 -5.40 -6.82
N PHE A 29 3.89 -6.51 -6.35
CA PHE A 29 2.46 -6.66 -6.12
C PHE A 29 2.19 -6.67 -4.61
N ALA A 30 1.22 -5.88 -4.18
CA ALA A 30 0.86 -5.72 -2.79
C ALA A 30 -0.65 -5.64 -2.60
N ALA A 31 -1.13 -5.99 -1.40
CA ALA A 31 -2.49 -5.70 -0.99
C ALA A 31 -2.49 -4.38 -0.21
N ALA A 32 -3.36 -3.45 -0.59
CA ALA A 32 -3.53 -2.20 0.15
C ALA A 32 -4.13 -2.48 1.52
N GLN A 33 -3.50 -1.95 2.55
CA GLN A 33 -4.00 -1.94 3.92
C GLN A 33 -4.99 -0.80 4.12
N SER A 34 -4.72 0.35 3.49
CA SER A 34 -5.57 1.52 3.56
C SER A 34 -5.45 2.35 2.28
N VAL A 35 -6.59 2.83 1.79
CA VAL A 35 -6.70 3.68 0.60
C VAL A 35 -7.56 4.88 0.98
N GLY A 36 -7.05 6.09 0.74
CA GLY A 36 -7.84 7.30 0.79
C GLY A 36 -7.57 8.17 -0.42
N LYS A 37 -8.12 9.38 -0.43
CA LYS A 37 -8.06 10.27 -1.60
C LYS A 37 -6.62 10.54 -2.04
N LYS A 38 -5.75 10.99 -1.12
CA LYS A 38 -4.35 11.32 -1.41
C LYS A 38 -3.33 10.46 -0.67
N PHE A 39 -3.77 9.33 -0.12
CA PHE A 39 -2.88 8.46 0.64
C PHE A 39 -3.10 7.01 0.27
N LEU A 40 -2.01 6.25 0.24
CA LEU A 40 -2.03 4.82 -0.02
C LEU A 40 -1.05 4.12 0.94
N ARG A 41 -1.51 3.08 1.62
CA ARG A 41 -0.67 2.27 2.51
C ARG A 41 -0.79 0.79 2.16
N PHE A 42 0.34 0.12 1.99
CA PHE A 42 0.38 -1.30 1.64
C PHE A 42 1.64 -1.98 2.18
N LEU A 43 1.60 -3.31 2.23
CA LEU A 43 2.74 -4.16 2.58
C LEU A 43 3.31 -4.79 1.31
N VAL A 44 4.62 -4.66 1.12
CA VAL A 44 5.33 -5.13 -0.07
C VAL A 44 6.63 -5.84 0.33
N ASP A 45 7.19 -6.64 -0.58
CA ASP A 45 8.51 -7.25 -0.39
C ASP A 45 9.56 -6.15 -0.14
N SER A 46 10.38 -6.32 0.90
CA SER A 46 11.39 -5.33 1.31
C SER A 46 12.51 -5.13 0.29
N LYS A 47 12.57 -5.97 -0.75
CA LYS A 47 13.50 -5.81 -1.89
C LYS A 47 13.23 -4.56 -2.72
N ILE A 48 12.06 -3.94 -2.60
CA ILE A 48 11.80 -2.65 -3.25
C ILE A 48 12.86 -1.64 -2.83
N SER A 49 13.44 -0.94 -3.80
CA SER A 49 14.55 -0.02 -3.58
C SER A 49 14.12 1.31 -2.93
N LYS A 50 12.82 1.62 -3.02
CA LYS A 50 12.22 2.91 -2.63
C LYS A 50 12.31 3.18 -1.12
N ALA A 51 12.82 4.35 -0.76
CA ALA A 51 12.94 4.87 0.59
C ALA A 51 12.05 6.10 0.80
N SER A 52 11.95 6.57 2.05
CA SER A 52 11.21 7.80 2.36
C SER A 52 11.79 9.00 1.59
N GLY A 53 10.93 9.74 0.89
CA GLY A 53 11.29 10.85 0.02
C GLY A 53 11.34 10.49 -1.47
N ASP A 54 11.36 9.19 -1.81
CA ASP A 54 11.46 8.77 -3.20
C ASP A 54 10.13 8.89 -3.92
N GLU A 55 10.22 9.27 -5.20
CA GLU A 55 9.11 9.18 -6.14
C GLU A 55 8.81 7.72 -6.49
N ILE A 56 7.52 7.43 -6.59
CA ILE A 56 7.01 6.11 -6.86
C ILE A 56 5.76 6.19 -7.73
N THR A 57 5.67 5.27 -8.68
CA THR A 57 4.52 5.16 -9.58
C THR A 57 3.99 3.74 -9.55
N GLY A 58 2.73 3.59 -9.95
CA GLY A 58 2.08 2.30 -9.93
C GLY A 58 0.63 2.37 -10.38
N ALA A 59 -0.11 1.30 -10.08
CA ALA A 59 -1.54 1.22 -10.34
C ALA A 59 -2.28 0.59 -9.14
N VAL A 60 -3.44 1.15 -8.82
CA VAL A 60 -4.36 0.58 -7.84
C VAL A 60 -5.52 -0.10 -8.57
N TYR A 61 -5.81 -1.34 -8.18
CA TYR A 61 -6.88 -2.17 -8.72
C TYR A 61 -7.93 -2.42 -7.64
N GLY A 62 -9.18 -2.02 -7.89
CA GLY A 62 -10.28 -2.30 -6.97
C GLY A 62 -11.01 -3.58 -7.35
N PHE A 63 -11.17 -4.55 -6.43
CA PHE A 63 -11.83 -5.84 -6.73
C PHE A 63 -13.25 -5.73 -7.35
N ARG A 64 -13.95 -4.59 -7.17
CA ARG A 64 -15.28 -4.34 -7.75
C ARG A 64 -15.27 -3.53 -9.03
N PHE A 65 -14.19 -2.80 -9.30
CA PHE A 65 -14.06 -1.98 -10.48
C PHE A 65 -13.18 -2.78 -11.45
N LYS A 66 -13.68 -3.13 -12.64
CA LYS A 66 -12.82 -3.69 -13.71
C LYS A 66 -11.77 -2.68 -14.22
N ASN A 67 -11.53 -1.61 -13.46
CA ASN A 67 -10.70 -0.49 -13.79
C ASN A 67 -9.49 -0.49 -12.85
N PHE A 68 -8.36 -0.06 -13.40
CA PHE A 68 -7.18 0.29 -12.65
C PHE A 68 -7.02 1.80 -12.67
N PHE A 69 -6.42 2.34 -11.62
CA PHE A 69 -6.12 3.76 -11.51
C PHE A 69 -4.61 3.91 -11.37
N PRO A 70 -3.92 4.45 -12.39
CA PRO A 70 -2.51 4.76 -12.25
C PRO A 70 -2.34 5.84 -11.17
N PHE A 71 -1.20 5.83 -10.50
CA PHE A 71 -0.84 6.86 -9.54
C PHE A 71 0.64 7.21 -9.64
N SER A 72 0.94 8.45 -9.31
CA SER A 72 2.26 8.97 -8.92
C SER A 72 2.20 9.49 -7.49
N GLY A 73 3.30 9.38 -6.77
CA GLY A 73 3.38 9.86 -5.40
C GLY A 73 4.79 9.81 -4.83
N ILE A 74 4.88 10.20 -3.57
CA ILE A 74 6.12 10.22 -2.80
C ILE A 74 5.96 9.25 -1.62
N VAL A 75 6.96 8.42 -1.38
CA VAL A 75 7.03 7.59 -0.18
C VAL A 75 7.22 8.49 1.03
N LYS A 76 6.20 8.59 1.88
CA LYS A 76 6.29 9.35 3.14
C LYS A 76 6.99 8.58 4.23
N CYS A 77 6.69 7.29 4.31
CA CYS A 77 7.23 6.44 5.35
C CYS A 77 7.46 5.05 4.79
N ARG A 78 8.63 4.50 5.13
CA ARG A 78 8.96 3.08 4.98
C ARG A 78 9.22 2.49 6.35
N LYS A 79 8.54 1.39 6.67
CA LYS A 79 8.72 0.66 7.92
C LYS A 79 9.01 -0.80 7.64
N GLU A 80 10.21 -1.24 7.98
CA GLU A 80 10.59 -2.66 7.89
C GLU A 80 9.80 -3.49 8.90
N ILE A 81 9.26 -4.62 8.45
CA ILE A 81 8.54 -5.58 9.28
C ILE A 81 9.38 -6.87 9.31
N PRO A 82 10.18 -7.07 10.38
CA PRO A 82 10.98 -8.27 10.50
C PRO A 82 10.08 -9.50 10.65
N SER A 83 10.18 -10.44 9.71
CA SER A 83 9.50 -11.75 9.78
C SER A 83 10.51 -12.84 10.06
N ARG A 84 10.16 -13.78 10.95
CA ARG A 84 10.99 -14.96 11.25
C ARG A 84 10.76 -16.14 10.29
N PHE A 85 9.67 -16.13 9.51
CA PHE A 85 9.17 -17.32 8.82
C PHE A 85 8.81 -17.11 7.35
N SER A 86 9.00 -15.91 6.80
CA SER A 86 8.58 -15.57 5.44
C SER A 86 9.32 -14.29 4.99
N PRO A 87 9.31 -13.92 3.70
CA PRO A 87 10.20 -12.87 3.19
C PRO A 87 10.04 -11.56 3.97
N ASN A 88 11.15 -10.85 4.11
CA ASN A 88 11.15 -9.53 4.75
C ASN A 88 10.15 -8.65 4.00
N LEU A 89 9.20 -8.08 4.73
CA LEU A 89 8.20 -7.16 4.20
C LEU A 89 8.52 -5.77 4.73
N CYS A 90 8.20 -4.75 3.95
CA CYS A 90 8.11 -3.39 4.42
C CYS A 90 6.70 -2.84 4.21
N GLU A 91 6.27 -1.99 5.13
CA GLU A 91 5.10 -1.14 4.95
C GLU A 91 5.54 0.16 4.29
N LEU A 92 4.88 0.50 3.18
CA LEU A 92 5.03 1.79 2.53
C LEU A 92 3.77 2.62 2.71
N GLU A 93 3.98 3.87 3.09
CA GLU A 93 2.95 4.90 3.11
C GLU A 93 3.30 5.96 2.07
N LEU A 94 2.37 6.21 1.15
CA LEU A 94 2.53 7.13 0.05
C LEU A 94 1.62 8.34 0.24
N GLU A 95 2.13 9.51 -0.11
CA GLU A 95 1.30 10.67 -0.46
C GLU A 95 1.19 10.72 -1.99
N LEU A 96 -0.03 10.71 -2.50
CA LEU A 96 -0.31 10.71 -3.93
C LEU A 96 -0.42 12.15 -4.44
N GLU A 97 0.06 12.37 -5.65
CA GLU A 97 -0.07 13.66 -6.33
C GLU A 97 -1.53 13.96 -6.65
N GLU A 98 -2.23 12.95 -7.16
CA GLU A 98 -3.62 12.99 -7.61
C GLU A 98 -4.56 12.28 -6.63
N ASP A 99 -5.84 12.68 -6.67
CA ASP A 99 -6.88 12.03 -5.88
C ASP A 99 -7.25 10.68 -6.52
N LEU A 100 -7.17 9.59 -5.74
CA LEU A 100 -7.76 8.33 -6.13
C LEU A 100 -9.29 8.47 -6.20
N PRO A 101 -9.93 7.86 -7.21
CA PRO A 101 -11.39 7.89 -7.32
C PRO A 101 -12.01 7.10 -6.16
N GLY A 102 -12.94 7.77 -5.47
CA GLY A 102 -13.67 7.25 -4.31
C GLY A 102 -14.96 6.53 -4.65
#